data_AF-A0A820NT96-F1
#
_entry.id   AF-A0A820NT96-F1
#
_cell.length_a   1.000
_cell.length_b   1.000
_cell.length_c   1.000
_cell.angle_alpha   90.00
_cell.angle_beta   90.00
_cell.angle_gamma   90.00
#
_symmetry.space_group_name_H-M   'P 1'
#
loop_
_entity.id
_entity.type
_entity.pdbx_description
1 polymer ?
#
loop_
_entity_poly.entity_id
_entity_poly.type
_entity_poly.pdbx_seq_one_letter_code
_entity_poly.pdbx_strand_id
1 'polypeptide(L)'
;NRLPKLDEIVDITIQPHELKTDDDTNFHMDYIVATTLLRTENYEIQITDRSQIKSVAGNIIPAIVTTTAMVTGLVCLEVYKLIQDHKKIESYRNACLNLALPFFAFFEPVPSKCQKV
;
A
#
# COMPACT_ATOMS: atom_id res chain seq x y z
N ASN A 1 11.16 40.88 23.94
CA ASN A 1 11.09 39.88 22.86
C ASN A 1 10.82 40.56 21.54
N ARG A 2 11.87 41.03 20.85
CA ARG A 2 11.76 41.62 19.50
C ARG A 2 11.92 40.50 18.49
N LEU A 3 11.01 40.46 17.51
CA LEU A 3 11.14 39.62 16.33
C LEU A 3 12.39 40.05 15.53
N PRO A 4 13.09 39.12 14.85
CA PRO A 4 14.25 39.43 14.04
C PRO A 4 13.90 40.41 12.91
N LYS A 5 14.88 41.25 12.53
CA LYS A 5 14.67 42.26 11.47
C LYS A 5 14.69 41.58 10.11
N LEU A 6 13.91 42.11 9.15
CA LEU A 6 13.74 41.50 7.81
C LEU A 6 15.07 41.19 7.12
N ASP A 7 16.07 42.07 7.28
CA ASP A 7 17.43 41.92 6.72
C ASP A 7 18.18 40.67 7.22
N GLU A 8 17.81 40.11 8.37
CA GLU A 8 18.41 38.90 8.94
C GLU A 8 17.74 37.60 8.43
N ILE A 9 16.58 37.72 7.77
CA ILE A 9 15.74 36.60 7.33
C ILE A 9 15.87 36.36 5.81
N VAL A 10 16.36 37.36 5.07
CA VAL A 10 16.44 37.33 3.59
C VAL A 10 17.30 36.17 3.07
N ASP A 11 18.35 35.79 3.80
CA ASP A 11 19.28 34.72 3.40
C ASP A 11 18.94 33.34 4.02
N ILE A 12 17.80 33.19 4.70
CA ILE A 12 17.43 31.91 5.29
C ILE A 12 16.79 31.01 4.22
N THR A 13 17.51 29.98 3.82
CA THR A 13 16.97 28.94 2.94
C THR A 13 16.28 27.86 3.77
N ILE A 14 14.95 27.75 3.64
CA ILE A 14 14.17 26.68 4.26
C ILE A 14 14.38 25.41 3.46
N GLN A 15 14.85 24.35 4.13
CA GLN A 15 14.97 23.03 3.54
C GLN A 15 13.72 22.21 3.86
N PRO A 16 12.86 21.92 2.87
CA PRO A 16 11.72 21.04 3.10
C PRO A 16 12.23 19.63 3.35
N HIS A 17 11.72 18.98 4.40
CA HIS A 17 12.04 17.58 4.64
C HIS A 17 11.00 16.68 3.94
N GLU A 18 11.48 15.73 3.15
CA GLU A 18 10.62 14.73 2.50
C GLU A 18 10.25 13.63 3.48
N LEU A 19 8.95 13.43 3.71
CA LEU A 19 8.47 12.41 4.62
C LEU A 19 8.95 11.01 4.18
N LYS A 20 9.75 10.37 5.03
CA LYS A 20 10.19 8.98 4.87
C LYS A 20 9.74 8.17 6.07
N THR A 21 8.83 7.24 5.84
CA THR A 21 8.19 6.42 6.88
C THR A 21 8.92 5.09 7.13
N ASP A 22 9.90 4.72 6.32
CA ASP A 22 10.66 3.48 6.41
C ASP A 22 11.93 3.61 7.28
N ASP A 23 12.56 4.78 7.29
CA ASP A 23 13.71 5.11 8.14
C ASP A 23 13.26 5.58 9.53
N ASP A 24 13.68 4.87 10.58
CA ASP A 24 13.36 5.22 11.98
C ASP A 24 14.37 6.20 12.61
N THR A 25 15.46 6.56 11.93
CA THR A 25 16.50 7.46 12.48
C THR A 25 16.22 8.95 12.23
N ASN A 26 15.29 9.25 11.34
CA ASN A 26 14.95 10.59 10.87
C ASN A 26 13.91 11.32 11.77
N PHE A 27 13.40 10.65 12.81
CA PHE A 27 12.38 11.14 13.75
C PHE A 27 11.03 11.55 13.12
N HIS A 28 10.77 11.25 11.85
CA HIS A 28 9.50 11.58 11.19
C HIS A 28 8.34 10.86 11.86
N MET A 29 8.50 9.56 12.06
CA MET A 29 7.47 8.75 12.69
C MET A 29 7.26 9.11 14.15
N ASP A 30 8.32 9.49 14.87
CA ASP A 30 8.21 9.84 16.28
C ASP A 30 7.46 11.16 16.47
N TYR A 31 7.67 12.13 15.57
CA TYR A 31 6.87 13.36 15.53
C TYR A 31 5.39 13.08 15.27
N ILE A 32 5.08 12.25 14.27
CA ILE A 32 3.70 11.89 13.92
C ILE A 32 3.03 11.17 15.08
N VAL A 33 3.70 10.18 15.68
CA VAL A 33 3.17 9.39 16.79
C VAL A 33 2.90 10.26 18.00
N ALA A 34 3.85 11.10 18.43
CA ALA A 34 3.66 11.98 19.58
C ALA A 34 2.50 12.95 19.36
N THR A 35 2.41 13.57 18.18
CA THR A 35 1.33 14.50 17.82
C THR A 35 -0.04 13.80 17.80
N THR A 36 -0.10 12.60 17.22
CA THR A 36 -1.31 11.77 17.21
C THR A 36 -1.74 11.40 18.62
N LEU A 37 -0.82 10.97 19.48
CA LEU A 37 -1.13 10.58 20.86
C LEU A 37 -1.67 11.75 21.68
N LEU A 38 -1.03 12.92 21.62
CA LEU A 38 -1.52 14.12 22.29
C LEU A 38 -2.91 14.52 21.81
N ARG A 39 -3.18 14.42 20.50
CA ARG A 39 -4.51 14.69 19.95
C ARG A 39 -5.53 13.65 20.41
N THR A 40 -5.15 12.38 20.43
CA THR A 40 -5.99 11.28 20.89
C THR A 40 -6.41 11.47 22.34
N GLU A 41 -5.49 11.90 23.22
CA GLU A 41 -5.78 12.23 24.62
C GLU A 41 -6.77 13.40 24.75
N ASN A 42 -6.59 14.46 23.94
CA ASN A 42 -7.49 15.63 23.95
C ASN A 42 -8.95 15.31 23.58
N TYR A 43 -9.20 14.27 22.78
CA TYR A 43 -10.54 13.89 22.33
C TYR A 43 -11.01 12.55 22.91
N GLU A 44 -10.32 12.03 23.93
CA GLU A 44 -10.62 10.73 24.55
C GLU A 44 -10.73 9.57 23.53
N ILE A 45 -9.96 9.64 22.45
CA ILE A 45 -9.87 8.58 21.45
C ILE A 45 -9.00 7.44 22.01
N GLN A 46 -9.21 6.22 21.53
CA GLN A 46 -8.40 5.07 21.95
C GLN A 46 -6.92 5.25 21.55
N ILE A 47 -6.03 5.11 22.53
CA ILE A 47 -4.58 5.10 22.31
C ILE A 47 -4.21 3.94 21.38
N THR A 48 -3.45 4.28 20.34
CA THR A 48 -3.08 3.39 19.24
C THR A 48 -1.56 3.18 19.25
N ASP A 49 -1.09 1.97 18.92
CA ASP A 49 0.35 1.65 18.92
C ASP A 49 1.10 2.33 17.75
N ARG A 50 2.41 2.54 17.93
CA ARG A 50 3.32 3.10 16.91
C ARG A 50 3.23 2.34 15.59
N SER A 51 3.12 1.01 15.63
CA SER A 51 3.03 0.18 14.42
C SER A 51 1.76 0.46 13.59
N GLN A 52 0.63 0.63 14.26
CA GLN A 52 -0.66 0.94 13.62
C GLN A 52 -0.66 2.35 13.05
N ILE A 53 -0.11 3.32 13.79
CA ILE A 53 0.07 4.70 13.30
C ILE A 53 1.00 4.71 12.08
N LYS A 54 2.10 3.94 12.12
CA LYS A 54 3.04 3.78 10.99
C LYS A 54 2.36 3.17 9.75
N SER A 55 1.52 2.15 9.95
CA SER A 55 0.77 1.53 8.85
C SER A 55 -0.15 2.52 8.14
N VAL A 56 -0.83 3.39 8.91
CA VAL A 56 -1.75 4.38 8.35
C VAL A 56 -0.99 5.56 7.74
N ALA A 57 0.00 6.12 8.46
CA ALA A 57 0.78 7.27 7.99
C ALA A 57 1.60 6.95 6.73
N GLY A 58 2.12 5.72 6.62
CA GLY A 58 2.89 5.25 5.47
C GLY A 58 2.06 4.61 4.36
N ASN A 59 0.73 4.53 4.50
CA ASN A 59 -0.15 3.81 3.56
C ASN A 59 0.37 2.40 3.22
N ILE A 60 0.79 1.65 4.24
CA ILE A 60 1.45 0.35 4.04
C ILE A 60 0.42 -0.68 3.57
N ILE A 61 0.68 -1.31 2.42
CA ILE A 61 -0.12 -2.42 1.90
C ILE A 61 0.38 -3.72 2.57
N PRO A 62 -0.48 -4.45 3.30
CA PRO A 62 -0.07 -5.70 3.93
C PRO A 62 0.23 -6.76 2.87
N ALA A 63 1.39 -7.41 2.99
CA ALA A 63 1.84 -8.46 2.08
C ALA A 63 2.46 -9.63 2.87
N ILE A 64 2.22 -10.85 2.42
CA ILE A 64 2.80 -12.08 2.97
C ILE A 64 3.18 -13.02 1.82
N VAL A 65 4.27 -13.76 1.99
CA VAL A 65 4.82 -14.64 0.95
C VAL A 65 3.83 -15.72 0.47
N THR A 66 2.90 -16.15 1.33
CA THR A 66 1.95 -17.23 1.01
C THR A 66 0.97 -16.83 -0.09
N THR A 67 0.41 -15.61 -0.04
CA THR A 67 -0.49 -15.10 -1.08
C THR A 67 0.28 -14.86 -2.38
N THR A 68 1.51 -14.32 -2.30
CA THR A 68 2.38 -14.14 -3.47
C THR A 68 2.71 -15.46 -4.15
N ALA A 69 3.15 -16.46 -3.39
CA ALA A 69 3.48 -17.78 -3.93
C ALA A 69 2.27 -18.44 -4.59
N MET A 70 1.10 -18.37 -3.96
CA MET A 70 -0.13 -18.91 -4.52
C MET A 70 -0.54 -18.20 -5.81
N VAL A 71 -0.54 -16.86 -5.84
CA VAL A 71 -0.87 -16.09 -7.05
C VAL A 71 0.10 -16.42 -8.17
N THR A 72 1.41 -16.48 -7.90
CA THR A 72 2.42 -16.85 -8.91
C THR A 72 2.21 -18.27 -9.44
N GLY A 73 1.87 -19.23 -8.58
CA GLY A 73 1.59 -20.60 -8.98
C GLY A 73 0.38 -20.70 -9.92
N LEU A 74 -0.70 -19.98 -9.61
CA LEU A 74 -1.89 -19.92 -10.47
C LEU A 74 -1.59 -19.26 -11.82
N VAL A 75 -0.79 -18.19 -11.84
CA VAL A 75 -0.35 -17.55 -13.08
C VAL A 75 0.47 -18.53 -13.93
N CYS A 76 1.40 -19.28 -13.34
CA CYS A 76 2.18 -20.29 -14.07
C CYS A 76 1.27 -21.35 -14.74
N LEU A 77 0.16 -21.75 -14.11
CA LEU A 77 -0.80 -22.68 -14.71
C LEU A 77 -1.51 -22.09 -15.93
N GLU A 78 -1.89 -20.82 -15.91
CA GLU A 78 -2.48 -20.14 -17.07
C GLU A 78 -1.47 -19.96 -18.20
N VAL A 79 -0.19 -19.72 -17.87
CA VAL A 79 0.90 -19.63 -18.87
C VAL A 79 1.06 -20.94 -19.64
N TYR A 80 0.93 -22.10 -18.99
CA TYR A 80 0.97 -23.39 -19.71
C TYR A 80 -0.12 -23.51 -20.78
N LYS A 81 -1.33 -23.00 -20.53
CA LYS A 81 -2.43 -23.03 -21.49
C LYS A 81 -2.16 -22.13 -22.70
N LEU A 82 -1.51 -20.99 -22.45
CA LEU A 82 -1.06 -20.07 -23.50
C LEU A 82 -0.03 -20.74 -24.42
N ILE A 83 0.95 -21.44 -23.84
CA ILE A 83 2.00 -22.14 -24.61
C ILE A 83 1.41 -23.28 -25.46
N GLN A 84 0.34 -23.93 -25.00
CA GLN A 84 -0.33 -25.01 -25.72
C GLN A 84 -1.31 -24.53 -26.82
N ASP A 85 -1.34 -23.24 -27.14
CA ASP A 85 -2.23 -22.62 -28.15
C ASP A 85 -3.72 -22.90 -27.91
N HIS A 86 -4.18 -22.81 -26.65
CA HIS A 86 -5.60 -22.93 -26.32
C HIS A 86 -6.37 -21.71 -26.85
N LYS A 87 -7.28 -21.92 -27.82
CA LYS A 87 -8.06 -20.86 -28.49
C LYS A 87 -9.42 -20.58 -27.84
N LYS A 88 -9.88 -21.46 -26.95
CA LYS A 88 -11.19 -21.33 -26.29
C LYS A 88 -11.03 -20.49 -25.03
N ILE A 89 -11.92 -19.50 -24.87
CA ILE A 89 -11.94 -18.66 -23.67
C ILE A 89 -12.26 -19.47 -22.40
N GLU A 90 -13.07 -20.52 -22.52
CA GLU A 90 -13.46 -21.44 -21.43
C GLU A 90 -12.27 -22.19 -20.81
N SER A 91 -11.16 -22.32 -21.55
CA SER A 91 -9.92 -22.91 -21.06
C SER A 91 -9.24 -22.04 -19.99
N TYR A 92 -9.40 -20.72 -20.09
CA TYR A 92 -8.77 -19.76 -19.19
C TYR A 92 -9.64 -19.52 -17.96
N ARG A 93 -9.00 -19.24 -16.83
CA ARG A 93 -9.70 -18.94 -15.58
C ARG A 93 -9.04 -17.75 -14.89
N ASN A 94 -9.86 -16.77 -14.53
CA ASN A 94 -9.49 -15.76 -13.54
C ASN A 94 -9.66 -16.35 -12.15
N ALA A 95 -8.76 -15.99 -11.23
CA ALA A 95 -8.79 -16.47 -9.86
C ALA A 95 -8.93 -15.30 -8.87
N CYS A 96 -9.89 -15.41 -7.96
CA CYS A 96 -10.00 -14.59 -6.77
C CYS A 96 -9.83 -15.49 -5.54
N LEU A 97 -9.00 -15.07 -4.59
CA LEU A 97 -8.61 -15.90 -3.45
C LEU A 97 -8.53 -15.08 -2.16
N ASN A 98 -8.92 -15.70 -1.06
CA ASN A 98 -8.72 -15.19 0.29
C ASN A 98 -8.29 -16.35 1.20
N LEU A 99 -6.98 -16.42 1.50
CA LEU A 99 -6.40 -17.50 2.32
C LEU A 99 -6.81 -17.43 3.80
N ALA A 100 -7.36 -16.30 4.27
CA ALA A 100 -7.86 -16.23 5.65
C ALA A 100 -9.16 -17.05 5.83
N LEU A 101 -9.98 -17.15 4.78
CA LEU A 101 -11.24 -17.91 4.75
C LEU A 101 -11.15 -19.19 3.90
N PRO A 102 -9.94 -19.72 3.70
CA PRO A 102 -9.58 -20.64 2.61
C PRO A 102 -10.47 -20.57 1.35
N PHE A 103 -10.74 -19.36 0.85
CA PHE A 103 -11.69 -19.14 -0.25
C PHE A 103 -10.97 -19.06 -1.59
N PHE A 104 -11.49 -19.77 -2.58
CA PHE A 104 -10.99 -19.82 -3.95
C PHE A 104 -12.18 -19.74 -4.91
N ALA A 105 -12.19 -18.72 -5.78
CA ALA A 105 -13.21 -18.55 -6.81
C ALA A 105 -12.54 -18.44 -8.18
N PHE A 106 -12.93 -19.34 -9.08
CA PHE A 106 -12.49 -19.33 -10.47
C PHE A 106 -13.65 -18.95 -11.37
N PHE A 107 -13.42 -18.02 -12.29
CA PHE A 107 -14.44 -17.57 -13.24
C PHE A 107 -13.84 -17.34 -14.62
N GLU A 108 -14.68 -17.35 -15.64
CA GLU A 108 -14.23 -17.21 -17.02
C GLU A 108 -13.85 -15.76 -17.32
N PRO A 109 -12.81 -15.53 -18.14
CA PRO A 109 -12.48 -14.20 -18.61
C PRO A 109 -13.64 -13.58 -19.37
N VAL A 110 -13.78 -12.27 -19.24
CA VAL A 110 -14.79 -11.51 -19.98
C VAL A 110 -14.42 -11.54 -21.48
N PRO A 111 -15.36 -11.88 -22.37
CA PRO A 111 -15.09 -11.89 -23.81
C PRO A 111 -14.74 -10.48 -24.31
N SER A 112 -13.85 -10.40 -25.29
CA SER A 112 -13.49 -9.14 -25.93
C SER A 112 -14.73 -8.48 -26.56
N LYS A 113 -14.90 -7.18 -26.37
CA LYS A 113 -15.86 -6.41 -27.17
C LYS A 113 -15.35 -6.40 -28.62
N CYS A 114 -16.15 -6.90 -29.57
CA CYS A 114 -15.82 -6.78 -31.00
C CYS A 114 -15.82 -5.30 -31.39
N GLN A 115 -14.64 -4.69 -31.41
CA GLN A 115 -14.46 -3.37 -32.00
C GLN A 115 -14.41 -3.58 -33.50
N LYS A 116 -15.53 -3.31 -34.17
CA LYS A 116 -15.60 -3.33 -35.64
C LYS A 116 -14.58 -2.31 -36.15
N VAL A 117 -13.53 -2.80 -36.79
CA VAL A 117 -12.62 -2.02 -37.63
C VAL A 117 -13.28 -1.86 -38.99
#